data_AF-A0AAD8EGA0-F1
#
_entry.id   AF-A0AAD8EGA0-F1
#
_cell.length_a   1.000
_cell.length_b   1.000
_cell.length_c   1.000
_cell.angle_alpha   90.00
_cell.angle_beta   90.00
_cell.angle_gamma   90.00
#
_symmetry.space_group_name_H-M   'P 1'
#
loop_
_entity.id
_entity.type
_entity.pdbx_description
1 polymer ?
#
loop_
_entity_poly.entity_id
_entity_poly.type
_entity_poly.pdbx_seq_one_letter_code
_entity_poly.pdbx_strand_id
1 'polypeptide(L)'
;VLSLFTICTAVFDLYCLSQAVPGSVHYGYYIISFEFVYVGNVHVRNALIVFALFSLIGGMVIFVTSIILIVALRKEYEKKMLPWIYSFAIFTLFRLFAFVFGSIVNDMIFGYNIAMCILWIFFTLTSVYGWLLVYSLYLELSDLTKLEDLAHLRMGTLASLNASTTHSIAGSRPTTPHSTVSTVPVM
;
A
#
# COMPACT_ATOMS: atom_id res chain seq x y z
N VAL A 1 9.34 10.13 3.84
CA VAL A 1 10.07 11.25 3.20
C VAL A 1 9.36 11.75 1.95
N LEU A 2 9.10 10.90 0.96
CA LEU A 2 8.40 11.28 -0.28
C LEU A 2 7.02 11.94 -0.05
N SER A 3 6.22 11.44 0.90
CA SER A 3 4.92 12.03 1.25
C SER A 3 5.05 13.45 1.84
N LEU A 4 6.03 13.66 2.74
CA LEU A 4 6.31 14.98 3.32
C LEU A 4 6.78 15.97 2.25
N PHE A 5 7.70 15.54 1.38
CA PHE A 5 8.13 16.35 0.25
C PHE A 5 6.94 16.73 -0.64
N THR A 6 6.08 15.77 -0.97
CA THR A 6 4.89 15.98 -1.80
C THR A 6 3.92 16.99 -1.17
N ILE A 7 3.69 16.91 0.15
CA ILE A 7 2.85 17.87 0.87
C ILE A 7 3.47 19.28 0.80
N CYS A 8 4.76 19.42 1.11
CA CYS A 8 5.45 20.70 1.06
C CYS A 8 5.41 21.32 -0.34
N THR A 9 5.72 20.54 -1.38
CA THR A 9 5.65 21.02 -2.77
C THR A 9 4.22 21.35 -3.20
N ALA A 10 3.21 20.60 -2.77
CA ALA A 10 1.83 20.89 -3.13
C ALA A 10 1.32 22.19 -2.49
N VAL A 11 1.72 22.49 -1.25
CA VAL A 11 1.43 23.77 -0.60
C VAL A 11 2.13 24.93 -1.33
N PHE A 12 3.39 24.73 -1.70
CA PHE A 12 4.16 25.72 -2.44
C PHE A 12 3.58 25.98 -3.84
N ASP A 13 3.21 24.93 -4.58
CA ASP A 13 2.58 25.04 -5.90
C ASP A 13 1.21 25.76 -5.80
N LEU A 14 0.40 25.48 -4.78
CA LEU A 14 -0.85 26.20 -4.52
C LEU A 14 -0.62 27.70 -4.27
N TYR A 15 0.41 28.03 -3.49
CA TYR A 15 0.79 29.42 -3.25
C TYR A 15 1.20 30.12 -4.55
N CYS A 16 2.09 29.50 -5.33
CA CYS A 16 2.56 30.05 -6.61
C CYS A 16 1.41 30.23 -7.62
N LEU A 17 0.50 29.27 -7.72
CA LEU A 17 -0.68 29.33 -8.60
C LEU A 17 -1.71 30.36 -8.11
N SER A 18 -1.81 30.60 -6.80
CA SER A 18 -2.67 31.65 -6.23
C SER A 18 -2.13 33.05 -6.50
N GLN A 19 -0.81 33.22 -6.58
CA GLN A 19 -0.19 34.52 -6.89
C GLN A 19 -0.21 34.82 -8.39
N ALA A 20 -0.27 33.79 -9.24
CA ALA A 20 -0.31 33.89 -10.70
C ALA A 20 -1.71 34.23 -11.28
N VAL A 21 -2.40 35.21 -10.67
CA VAL A 21 -3.73 35.66 -11.15
C VAL A 21 -3.57 36.51 -12.43
N PRO A 22 -4.35 36.24 -13.50
CA PRO A 22 -4.34 37.02 -14.73
C PRO A 22 -4.57 38.50 -14.45
N GLY A 23 -3.69 39.37 -14.96
CA GLY A 23 -3.77 40.82 -14.77
C GLY A 23 -2.99 41.38 -13.57
N SER A 24 -2.26 40.54 -12.83
CA SER A 24 -1.33 41.00 -11.79
C SER A 24 0.05 41.32 -12.39
N VAL A 25 0.66 42.43 -11.96
CA VAL A 25 2.04 42.80 -12.33
C VAL A 25 3.02 41.96 -11.52
N HIS A 26 3.81 41.14 -12.21
CA HIS A 26 4.80 40.27 -11.59
C HIS A 26 6.22 40.78 -11.88
N TYR A 27 7.02 40.95 -10.83
CA TYR A 27 8.45 41.21 -10.97
C TYR A 27 9.16 39.86 -11.12
N GLY A 28 9.62 39.56 -12.34
CA GLY A 28 10.35 38.33 -12.65
C GLY A 28 11.75 38.35 -12.07
N TYR A 29 12.00 37.53 -11.04
CA TYR A 29 13.35 37.10 -10.70
C TYR A 29 13.60 35.76 -11.42
N TYR A 30 14.66 35.69 -12.24
CA TYR A 30 15.06 34.53 -13.06
C TYR A 30 15.08 33.16 -12.34
N ILE A 31 15.09 33.15 -11.00
CA ILE A 31 15.14 31.95 -10.15
C ILE A 31 13.73 31.46 -9.74
N ILE A 32 12.79 32.38 -9.47
CA ILE A 32 11.39 32.09 -9.14
C ILE A 32 10.54 33.16 -9.84
N SER A 33 10.36 33.01 -11.14
CA SER A 33 9.40 33.83 -11.87
C SER A 33 8.02 33.17 -11.77
N PHE A 34 7.03 33.94 -11.35
CA PHE A 34 5.60 33.55 -11.39
C PHE A 34 5.02 33.52 -12.81
N GLU A 35 5.89 33.75 -13.80
CA GLU A 35 5.55 33.86 -15.21
C GLU A 35 5.54 32.47 -15.85
N PHE A 36 4.56 31.66 -15.46
CA PHE A 36 4.28 30.43 -16.19
C PHE A 36 3.70 30.80 -17.57
N VAL A 37 4.17 30.18 -18.65
CA VAL A 37 3.69 30.48 -20.03
C VAL A 37 2.17 30.28 -20.21
N TYR A 38 1.49 29.60 -19.28
CA TYR A 38 0.03 29.46 -19.25
C TYR A 38 -0.70 30.26 -18.15
N VAL A 39 -0.07 31.29 -17.55
CA VAL A 39 -0.78 32.27 -16.69
C VAL A 39 -1.96 32.95 -17.44
N GLY A 40 -1.90 32.99 -18.77
CA GLY A 40 -2.98 33.54 -19.59
C GLY A 40 -4.25 32.70 -19.67
N ASN A 41 -4.21 31.38 -19.42
CA ASN A 41 -5.39 30.50 -19.57
C ASN A 41 -5.91 29.98 -18.22
N VAL A 42 -7.08 30.48 -17.83
CA VAL A 42 -7.77 30.14 -16.56
C VAL A 42 -8.02 28.64 -16.42
N HIS A 43 -8.32 27.92 -17.51
CA HIS A 43 -8.60 26.49 -17.46
C HIS A 43 -7.38 25.67 -17.07
N VAL A 44 -6.22 26.06 -17.59
CA VAL A 44 -4.95 25.39 -17.32
C VAL A 44 -4.54 25.64 -15.87
N ARG A 45 -4.60 26.89 -15.40
CA ARG A 45 -4.33 27.22 -13.99
C ARG A 45 -5.22 26.42 -13.03
N ASN A 46 -6.52 26.37 -13.29
CA ASN A 46 -7.45 25.62 -12.45
C ASN A 46 -7.15 24.12 -12.44
N ALA A 47 -6.75 23.54 -13.58
CA ALA A 47 -6.32 22.14 -13.64
C ALA A 47 -5.08 21.88 -12.78
N LEU A 48 -4.06 22.74 -12.83
CA LEU A 48 -2.87 22.63 -11.97
C LEU A 48 -3.22 22.78 -10.48
N ILE A 49 -4.13 23.70 -10.12
CA ILE A 49 -4.60 23.85 -8.73
C ILE A 49 -5.28 22.57 -8.25
N VAL A 50 -6.14 21.98 -9.09
CA VAL A 50 -6.80 20.70 -8.78
C VAL A 50 -5.76 19.59 -8.59
N PHE A 51 -4.77 19.48 -9.47
CA PHE A 51 -3.69 18.50 -9.30
C PHE A 51 -2.88 18.71 -8.01
N ALA A 52 -2.62 19.96 -7.62
CA ALA A 52 -1.93 20.28 -6.38
C ALA A 52 -2.77 19.90 -5.15
N LEU A 53 -4.08 20.20 -5.15
CA LEU A 53 -4.99 19.81 -4.07
C LEU A 53 -5.10 18.29 -3.91
N PHE A 54 -5.30 17.55 -5.00
CA PHE A 54 -5.32 16.09 -4.95
C PHE A 54 -3.98 15.50 -4.53
N SER A 55 -2.85 16.12 -4.91
CA SER A 55 -1.52 15.70 -4.47
C SER A 55 -1.32 15.93 -2.97
N LEU A 56 -1.87 17.01 -2.41
CA LEU A 56 -1.82 17.30 -0.97
C LEU A 56 -2.64 16.26 -0.18
N ILE A 57 -3.88 16.01 -0.60
CA ILE A 57 -4.76 15.01 0.05
C ILE A 57 -4.14 13.61 -0.06
N GLY A 58 -3.68 13.23 -1.26
CA GLY A 58 -3.03 11.94 -1.47
C GLY A 58 -1.74 11.81 -0.66
N GLY A 59 -0.94 12.87 -0.55
CA GLY A 59 0.26 12.89 0.30
C GLY A 59 -0.05 12.62 1.78
N MET A 60 -1.15 13.18 2.30
CA MET A 60 -1.64 12.92 3.65
C MET A 60 -2.09 11.47 3.83
N VAL A 61 -2.84 10.91 2.88
CA VAL A 61 -3.27 9.50 2.90
C VAL A 61 -2.05 8.58 2.91
N ILE A 62 -1.07 8.81 2.04
CA ILE A 62 0.16 8.02 1.97
C ILE A 62 0.97 8.15 3.26
N PHE A 63 0.99 9.33 3.90
CA PHE A 63 1.66 9.50 5.18
C PHE A 63 1.05 8.60 6.26
N VAL A 64 -0.28 8.62 6.40
CA VAL A 64 -1.00 7.78 7.37
C VAL A 64 -0.81 6.30 7.08
N THR A 65 -0.99 5.86 5.83
CA THR A 65 -0.82 4.45 5.46
C THR A 65 0.63 4.00 5.64
N SER A 66 1.62 4.89 5.48
CA SER A 66 3.04 4.56 5.71
C SER A 66 3.33 4.29 7.19
N ILE A 67 2.67 5.00 8.11
CA ILE A 67 2.78 4.69 9.54
C ILE A 67 2.18 3.31 9.82
N ILE A 68 1.01 3.01 9.24
CA ILE A 68 0.36 1.69 9.37
C ILE A 68 1.28 0.59 8.82
N LEU A 69 1.94 0.83 7.67
CA LEU A 69 2.87 -0.12 7.07
C LEU A 69 4.05 -0.42 8.00
N ILE A 70 4.67 0.60 8.62
CA ILE A 70 5.79 0.39 9.55
C ILE A 70 5.37 -0.47 10.74
N VAL A 71 4.16 -0.24 11.28
CA VAL A 71 3.61 -1.04 12.38
C VAL A 71 3.27 -2.46 11.92
N ALA A 72 2.74 -2.61 10.71
CA ALA A 72 2.42 -3.90 10.11
C ALA A 72 3.67 -4.75 9.87
N LEU A 73 4.74 -4.15 9.34
CA LEU A 73 6.05 -4.78 9.15
C LEU A 73 6.65 -5.25 10.47
N ARG A 74 6.59 -4.42 11.53
CA ARG A 74 7.13 -4.79 12.85
C ARG A 74 6.42 -5.99 13.47
N LYS A 75 5.13 -6.16 13.20
CA LYS A 75 4.29 -7.22 13.78
C LYS A 75 3.97 -8.34 12.77
N GLU A 76 4.62 -8.31 11.60
CA GLU A 76 4.44 -9.27 10.50
C GLU A 76 2.97 -9.48 10.09
N TYR A 77 2.14 -8.43 10.18
CA TYR A 77 0.72 -8.52 9.81
C TYR A 77 0.50 -8.27 8.31
N GLU A 78 0.47 -9.34 7.52
CA GLU A 78 0.27 -9.31 6.06
C GLU A 78 -0.92 -8.43 5.63
N LYS A 79 -2.09 -8.58 6.28
CA LYS A 79 -3.35 -7.96 5.84
C LYS A 79 -3.33 -6.44 6.03
N LYS A 80 -2.50 -5.95 6.95
CA LYS A 80 -2.37 -4.51 7.24
C LYS A 80 -1.43 -3.80 6.27
N MET A 81 -0.72 -4.54 5.40
CA MET A 81 0.12 -3.97 4.35
C MET A 81 -0.68 -3.59 3.10
N LEU A 82 -1.80 -4.28 2.83
CA LEU A 82 -2.64 -4.07 1.65
C LEU A 82 -3.11 -2.62 1.43
N PRO A 83 -3.59 -1.88 2.46
CA PRO A 83 -4.04 -0.50 2.27
C PRO A 83 -2.92 0.41 1.73
N TRP A 84 -1.68 0.19 2.16
CA TRP A 84 -0.53 0.94 1.67
C TRP A 84 -0.23 0.58 0.21
N ILE A 85 -0.21 -0.69 -0.15
CA ILE A 85 0.10 -1.16 -1.52
C ILE A 85 -0.87 -0.55 -2.54
N TYR A 86 -2.18 -0.62 -2.28
CA TYR A 86 -3.17 -0.08 -3.20
C TYR A 86 -3.16 1.45 -3.25
N SER A 87 -3.13 2.12 -2.10
CA SER A 87 -3.12 3.58 -2.06
C SER A 87 -1.87 4.16 -2.72
N PHE A 88 -0.69 3.58 -2.46
CA PHE A 88 0.58 4.02 -3.01
C PHE A 88 0.66 3.80 -4.54
N ALA A 89 0.14 2.68 -5.05
CA ALA A 89 0.08 2.43 -6.49
C ALA A 89 -0.79 3.47 -7.22
N ILE A 90 -2.02 3.68 -6.74
CA ILE A 90 -2.96 4.64 -7.33
C ILE A 90 -2.40 6.05 -7.27
N PHE A 91 -1.83 6.42 -6.12
CA PHE A 91 -1.21 7.73 -5.93
C PHE A 91 -0.01 7.93 -6.87
N THR A 92 0.84 6.92 -7.06
CA THR A 92 1.99 6.98 -7.96
C THR A 92 1.56 7.17 -9.41
N LEU A 93 0.51 6.47 -9.86
CA LEU A 93 -0.07 6.65 -11.20
C LEU A 93 -0.64 8.04 -11.41
N PHE A 94 -1.45 8.53 -10.46
CA PHE A 94 -1.97 9.89 -10.48
C PHE A 94 -0.84 10.92 -10.52
N ARG A 95 0.21 10.72 -9.72
CA ARG A 95 1.34 11.65 -9.65
C ARG A 95 2.16 11.65 -10.94
N LEU A 96 2.35 10.49 -11.57
CA LEU A 96 2.97 10.39 -12.90
C LEU A 96 2.19 11.23 -13.93
N PHE A 97 0.87 11.10 -13.94
CA PHE A 97 0.02 11.87 -14.86
C PHE A 97 0.11 13.38 -14.59
N ALA A 98 0.00 13.80 -13.34
CA ALA A 98 0.13 15.21 -12.95
C ALA A 98 1.51 15.79 -13.28
N PHE A 99 2.57 15.00 -13.12
CA PHE A 99 3.95 15.36 -13.47
C PHE A 99 4.13 15.57 -14.97
N VAL A 100 3.63 14.65 -15.80
CA VAL A 100 3.70 14.77 -17.27
C VAL A 100 2.93 16.01 -17.73
N PHE A 101 1.71 16.21 -17.22
CA PHE A 101 0.91 17.39 -17.54
C PHE A 101 1.62 18.69 -17.13
N GLY A 102 2.14 18.76 -15.91
CA GLY A 102 2.88 19.92 -15.42
C GLY A 102 4.14 20.21 -16.25
N SER A 103 4.86 19.18 -16.70
CA SER A 103 6.06 19.34 -17.54
C SER A 103 5.74 19.85 -18.95
N ILE A 104 4.55 19.56 -19.49
CA ILE A 104 4.12 20.06 -20.80
C ILE A 104 3.67 21.53 -20.72
N VAL A 105 2.96 21.87 -19.64
CA VAL A 105 2.34 23.18 -19.48
C VAL A 105 3.33 24.23 -18.96
N ASN A 106 4.29 23.83 -18.13
CA ASN A 106 5.25 24.76 -17.55
C ASN A 106 6.41 25.02 -18.51
N ASP A 107 6.87 26.27 -18.55
CA ASP A 107 8.03 26.65 -19.35
C ASP A 107 9.33 26.18 -18.67
N MET A 108 10.12 25.40 -19.41
CA MET A 108 11.41 24.88 -18.96
C MET A 108 12.55 25.91 -19.05
N ILE A 109 12.27 27.14 -19.52
CA ILE A 109 13.24 28.26 -19.46
C ILE A 109 13.59 28.64 -18.00
N PHE A 110 12.65 28.44 -17.07
CA PHE A 110 12.83 28.81 -15.66
C PHE A 110 13.50 27.71 -14.85
N GLY A 111 14.52 28.11 -14.08
CA GLY A 111 15.34 27.22 -13.23
C GLY A 111 14.54 26.37 -12.24
N TYR A 112 13.44 26.91 -11.69
CA TYR A 112 12.56 26.16 -10.79
C TYR A 112 11.86 24.98 -11.50
N ASN A 113 11.30 25.21 -12.69
CA ASN A 113 10.55 24.19 -13.42
C ASN A 113 11.46 23.05 -13.88
N ILE A 114 12.66 23.38 -14.36
CA ILE A 114 13.65 22.36 -14.76
C ILE A 114 14.14 21.55 -13.55
N ALA A 115 14.42 22.19 -12.41
CA ALA A 115 14.85 21.50 -11.20
C ALA A 115 13.76 20.58 -10.64
N MET A 116 12.51 21.06 -10.58
CA MET A 116 11.37 20.25 -10.15
C MET A 116 11.12 19.10 -11.10
N CYS A 117 11.24 19.30 -12.41
CA CYS A 117 11.07 18.22 -13.39
C CYS A 117 12.09 17.10 -13.17
N ILE A 118 13.38 17.45 -13.01
CA ILE A 118 14.45 16.48 -12.72
C ILE A 118 14.19 15.74 -11.41
N LEU A 119 13.84 16.45 -10.33
CA LEU A 119 13.52 15.84 -9.04
C LEU A 119 12.34 14.87 -9.14
N TRP A 120 11.29 15.24 -9.86
CA TRP A 120 10.11 14.38 -10.04
C TRP A 120 10.40 13.12 -10.87
N ILE A 121 11.36 13.15 -11.80
CA ILE A 121 11.86 11.95 -12.46
C ILE A 121 12.48 10.99 -11.44
N PHE A 122 13.41 11.46 -10.61
CA PHE A 122 14.06 10.64 -9.58
C PHE A 122 13.06 10.10 -8.54
N PHE A 123 12.11 10.92 -8.12
CA PHE A 123 11.07 10.51 -7.18
C PHE A 123 10.12 9.48 -7.77
N THR A 124 9.78 9.59 -9.05
CA THR A 124 8.94 8.59 -9.73
C THR A 124 9.64 7.24 -9.78
N LEU A 125 10.92 7.20 -10.20
CA LEU A 125 11.71 5.96 -10.24
C LEU A 125 11.83 5.32 -8.85
N THR A 126 12.12 6.13 -7.84
CA THR A 126 12.22 5.67 -6.45
C THR A 126 10.88 5.18 -5.91
N SER A 127 9.77 5.80 -6.32
CA SER A 127 8.42 5.38 -5.93
C SER A 127 8.06 4.02 -6.50
N VAL A 128 8.34 3.79 -7.79
CA VAL A 128 8.12 2.49 -8.43
C VAL A 128 8.99 1.42 -7.76
N TYR A 129 10.27 1.71 -7.54
CA TYR A 129 11.18 0.78 -6.86
C TYR A 129 10.73 0.46 -5.43
N GLY A 130 10.37 1.47 -4.63
CA GLY A 130 9.88 1.27 -3.27
C GLY A 130 8.56 0.49 -3.22
N TRP A 131 7.67 0.71 -4.18
CA TRP A 131 6.44 -0.06 -4.29
C TRP A 131 6.72 -1.54 -4.60
N LEU A 132 7.61 -1.82 -5.56
CA LEU A 132 8.02 -3.19 -5.90
C LEU A 132 8.66 -3.92 -4.71
N LEU A 133 9.49 -3.23 -3.93
CA LEU A 133 10.12 -3.80 -2.73
C LEU A 133 9.07 -4.23 -1.70
N VAL A 134 8.15 -3.33 -1.34
CA VAL A 134 7.09 -3.64 -0.36
C VAL A 134 6.14 -4.72 -0.88
N TYR A 135 5.86 -4.72 -2.18
CA TYR A 135 5.06 -5.76 -2.82
C TYR A 135 5.75 -7.13 -2.79
N SER A 136 7.06 -7.19 -3.04
CA SER A 136 7.87 -8.42 -2.91
C SER A 136 7.79 -8.96 -1.49
N LEU A 137 8.00 -8.10 -0.49
CA LEU A 137 7.94 -8.51 0.92
C LEU A 137 6.54 -8.98 1.33
N TYR A 138 5.48 -8.35 0.81
CA TYR A 138 4.11 -8.81 1.01
C TYR A 138 3.88 -10.22 0.44
N LEU A 139 4.41 -10.53 -0.75
CA LEU A 139 4.31 -11.86 -1.33
C LEU A 139 5.04 -12.92 -0.48
N GLU A 140 6.24 -12.61 -0.02
CA GLU A 140 7.03 -13.50 0.85
C GLU A 140 6.29 -13.82 2.17
N LEU A 141 5.75 -12.79 2.83
CA LEU A 141 4.97 -12.99 4.06
C LEU A 141 3.69 -13.79 3.83
N SER A 142 3.01 -13.54 2.70
CA SER A 142 1.79 -14.26 2.33
C SER A 142 2.05 -15.73 2.05
N ASP A 143 3.20 -16.06 1.48
CA ASP A 143 3.58 -17.44 1.20
C ASP A 143 3.94 -18.19 2.49
N LEU A 144 4.69 -17.55 3.39
CA LEU A 144 4.97 -18.08 4.72
C LEU A 144 3.70 -18.36 5.53
N THR A 145 2.76 -17.41 5.55
CA THR A 145 1.48 -17.57 6.28
C THR A 145 0.68 -18.76 5.74
N LYS A 146 0.65 -18.96 4.41
CA LYS A 146 -0.02 -20.11 3.79
C LYS A 146 0.65 -21.44 4.13
N LEU A 147 1.98 -21.47 4.18
CA LEU A 147 2.73 -22.66 4.55
C LEU A 147 2.50 -23.03 6.02
N GLU A 148 2.46 -22.04 6.90
CA GLU A 148 2.12 -22.20 8.32
C GLU A 148 0.70 -22.75 8.50
N ASP A 149 -0.30 -22.15 7.84
CA ASP A 149 -1.68 -22.63 7.87
C ASP A 149 -1.80 -24.07 7.36
N LEU A 150 -1.09 -24.41 6.28
CA LEU A 150 -1.08 -25.76 5.73
C LEU A 150 -0.44 -26.76 6.71
N ALA A 151 0.66 -26.38 7.37
CA ALA A 151 1.30 -27.21 8.38
C ALA A 151 0.40 -27.44 9.59
N HIS A 152 -0.27 -26.39 10.09
CA HIS A 152 -1.25 -26.50 11.18
C HIS A 152 -2.41 -27.41 10.82
N LEU A 153 -2.93 -27.31 9.58
CA LEU A 153 -4.03 -28.14 9.10
C LEU A 153 -3.60 -29.62 8.98
N ARG A 154 -2.37 -29.87 8.49
CA ARG A 154 -1.80 -31.23 8.43
C ARG A 154 -1.56 -31.82 9.82
N MET A 155 -0.99 -31.05 10.75
CA MET A 155 -0.76 -31.49 12.13
C MET A 155 -2.09 -31.75 12.86
N GLY A 156 -3.09 -30.88 12.69
CA GLY A 156 -4.44 -31.08 13.23
C GLY A 156 -5.13 -32.32 12.65
N THR A 157 -4.93 -32.60 11.36
CA THR A 157 -5.43 -33.82 10.72
C THR A 157 -4.74 -35.07 11.25
N LEU A 158 -3.42 -35.04 11.44
CA LEU A 158 -2.69 -36.18 12.01
C LEU A 158 -3.06 -36.41 13.48
N ALA A 159 -3.30 -35.34 14.24
CA ALA A 159 -3.79 -35.43 15.61
C ALA A 159 -5.22 -36.01 15.67
N SER A 160 -6.12 -35.59 14.78
CA SER A 160 -7.48 -36.14 14.71
C SER A 160 -7.51 -37.60 14.22
N LEU A 161 -6.66 -37.96 13.27
CA LEU A 161 -6.44 -39.34 12.83
C LEU A 161 -5.87 -40.21 13.97
N ASN A 162 -4.87 -39.72 14.70
CA ASN A 162 -4.32 -40.43 15.85
C ASN A 162 -5.36 -40.59 16.98
N ALA A 163 -6.17 -39.56 17.25
CA ALA A 163 -7.25 -39.63 18.24
C ALA A 163 -8.35 -40.63 17.83
N SER A 164 -8.65 -40.74 16.53
CA SER A 164 -9.63 -41.70 16.02
C SER A 164 -9.09 -43.13 15.93
N THR A 165 -7.78 -43.35 15.75
CA THR A 165 -7.15 -44.68 15.82
C THR A 165 -6.90 -45.14 17.27
N THR A 166 -6.58 -44.23 18.19
CA THR A 166 -6.39 -44.59 19.61
C THR A 166 -7.71 -44.85 20.35
N HIS A 167 -8.80 -44.13 20.05
CA HIS A 167 -10.13 -44.44 20.61
C HIS A 167 -10.78 -45.68 19.98
N SER A 168 -10.37 -46.12 18.79
CA SER A 168 -10.90 -47.34 18.16
C SER A 168 -10.18 -48.63 18.59
N ILE A 169 -8.95 -48.54 19.12
CA ILE A 169 -8.20 -49.69 19.66
C ILE A 169 -8.59 -50.02 21.12
N ALA A 170 -9.21 -49.08 21.86
CA ALA A 170 -9.53 -49.24 23.28
C ALA A 170 -11.05 -49.30 23.60
N GLY A 171 -11.91 -49.75 22.70
CA GLY A 171 -13.35 -49.61 22.96
C GLY A 171 -14.34 -50.37 22.09
N SER A 172 -14.07 -51.62 21.70
CA SER A 172 -15.13 -52.52 21.22
C SER A 172 -14.83 -53.97 21.59
N ARG A 173 -14.78 -54.25 22.90
CA ARG A 173 -15.09 -55.61 23.38
C ARG A 173 -16.61 -55.68 23.53
N PRO A 174 -17.34 -56.40 22.65
CA PRO A 174 -18.69 -56.83 22.99
C PRO A 174 -18.55 -57.83 24.13
N THR A 175 -18.98 -57.48 25.34
CA THR A 175 -19.22 -58.47 26.40
C THR A 175 -20.54 -59.16 26.07
N THR A 176 -20.52 -60.11 25.13
CA THR A 176 -21.62 -61.05 24.94
C THR A 176 -21.66 -62.00 26.14
N PRO A 177 -22.80 -62.13 26.84
CA PRO A 177 -22.96 -63.14 27.87
C PRO A 177 -23.37 -64.45 27.19
N HIS A 178 -22.42 -65.23 26.70
CA HIS A 178 -22.65 -66.65 26.43
C HIS A 178 -21.56 -67.48 27.09
N SER A 179 -21.82 -67.85 28.34
CA SER A 179 -21.17 -68.97 29.01
C SER A 179 -22.26 -69.95 29.45
N THR A 180 -22.56 -70.89 28.56
CA THR A 180 -23.14 -72.18 28.91
C THR A 180 -22.13 -72.91 29.80
N VAL A 181 -22.43 -73.01 31.10
CA VAL A 181 -21.82 -74.01 31.99
C VAL A 181 -22.95 -74.83 32.58
N SER A 182 -23.01 -76.08 32.13
CA SER A 182 -23.87 -77.14 32.64
C SER A 182 -23.36 -77.56 34.03
N THR A 183 -24.21 -77.52 35.04
CA THR A 183 -23.99 -78.20 36.34
C THR A 183 -25.19 -79.10 36.63
N VAL A 184 -25.01 -80.38 36.29
CA VAL A 184 -25.38 -81.66 36.95
C VAL A 184 -26.51 -81.63 38.02
N PRO A 185 -27.43 -82.63 38.04
CA PRO A 185 -28.65 -82.61 38.84
C PRO A 185 -28.41 -82.88 40.34
N VAL A 186 -29.31 -82.35 41.18
CA VAL A 186 -29.44 -82.74 42.59
C VAL A 186 -30.91 -83.07 42.85
N MET A 187 -31.11 -84.23 43.50
CA MET A 187 -32.34 -84.94 43.87
C MET A 187 -33.59 -84.10 44.13
#